data_AF-A0A1B6KAB4-F1
#
_entry.id   AF-A0A1B6KAB4-F1
#
_cell.length_a   1.000
_cell.length_b   1.000
_cell.length_c   1.000
_cell.angle_alpha   90.00
_cell.angle_beta   90.00
_cell.angle_gamma   90.00
#
_symmetry.space_group_name_H-M   'P 1'
#
loop_
_entity.id
_entity.type
_entity.pdbx_description
1 polymer ?
#
loop_
_entity_poly.entity_id
_entity_poly.type
_entity_poly.pdbx_seq_one_letter_code
_entity_poly.pdbx_strand_id
1 'polypeptide(L)'
;MATKCVKLSELKVADLKRELEERELDTFGTKTTLQQRLREAMLEAGEDPETSLFETTCGSNDLGKMLEKLEEKLTQNASSLEEKLTANSTSLKTELLENSTALESKLLENSTALENKLSENVSSLKAELLENSTVLENKLMENSTALENKLSEKLEEYSNNLTTKVTTLENNFSSLKDEVSGLEDKVTATIEARMNERLRVLEERIAQPEAGNSSTTPLITQTLNEEGGCTGTSAQVITQTGHNGLPTFDGKMSWEGFKTLFETAAQINKWPSVTKASMLCLSLRGDALEVLQTVPVAERREFNEVIKRLEMRFGHQHMEQLYRSQLKNRIQKPAESLQEFAADIARLVRKAYPSVPDDVYESLAID
;
A
#
# COMPACT_ATOMS: atom_id res chain seq x y z
N MET A 1 -61.38 -6.17 73.09
CA MET A 1 -62.82 -6.15 73.41
C MET A 1 -63.04 -5.03 74.39
N ALA A 2 -63.91 -4.06 74.09
CA ALA A 2 -64.21 -2.98 75.04
C ALA A 2 -65.32 -3.47 75.98
N THR A 3 -64.96 -3.87 77.19
CA THR A 3 -65.92 -4.14 78.28
C THR A 3 -66.34 -2.81 78.88
N LYS A 4 -67.65 -2.58 79.00
CA LYS A 4 -68.19 -1.39 79.66
C LYS A 4 -68.86 -1.82 80.96
N CYS A 5 -68.37 -1.30 82.08
CA CYS A 5 -68.99 -1.43 83.39
C CYS A 5 -70.22 -0.52 83.48
N VAL A 6 -71.39 -1.13 83.68
CA VAL A 6 -72.69 -0.46 83.62
C VAL A 6 -73.52 -0.87 84.84
N LYS A 7 -74.32 0.06 85.36
CA LYS A 7 -75.22 -0.20 86.51
C LYS A 7 -76.37 -1.14 86.11
N LEU A 8 -76.97 -1.81 87.09
CA LEU A 8 -78.10 -2.74 86.91
C LEU A 8 -79.26 -2.16 86.08
N SER A 9 -79.56 -0.86 86.25
CA SER A 9 -80.63 -0.15 85.53
C SER A 9 -80.36 -0.01 84.03
N GLU A 10 -79.09 0.10 83.65
CA GLU A 10 -78.63 0.35 82.28
C GLU A 10 -78.27 -0.93 81.53
N LEU A 11 -78.31 -2.08 82.20
CA LEU A 11 -78.05 -3.39 81.60
C LEU A 11 -79.07 -3.74 80.50
N LYS A 12 -78.61 -4.33 79.39
CA LYS A 12 -79.51 -4.81 78.32
C LYS A 12 -80.13 -6.15 78.73
N VAL A 13 -81.28 -6.49 78.15
CA VAL A 13 -81.99 -7.76 78.45
C VAL A 13 -81.10 -8.98 78.24
N ALA A 14 -80.24 -8.99 77.21
CA ALA A 14 -79.32 -10.09 76.96
C ALA A 14 -78.29 -10.27 78.09
N ASP A 15 -77.77 -9.17 78.64
CA ASP A 15 -76.81 -9.19 79.73
C ASP A 15 -77.50 -9.51 81.08
N LEU A 16 -78.74 -9.05 81.30
CA LEU A 16 -79.55 -9.39 82.48
C LEU A 16 -79.86 -10.88 82.56
N LYS A 17 -80.17 -11.50 81.42
CA LYS A 17 -80.42 -12.94 81.34
C LYS A 17 -79.16 -13.75 81.64
N ARG A 18 -78.02 -13.34 81.10
CA ARG A 18 -76.72 -13.99 81.36
C ARG A 18 -76.40 -13.99 82.86
N GLU A 19 -76.56 -12.85 83.52
CA GLU A 19 -76.27 -12.71 84.96
C GLU A 19 -77.25 -13.50 85.85
N LEU A 20 -78.53 -13.57 85.46
CA LEU A 20 -79.52 -14.41 86.14
C LEU A 20 -79.24 -15.91 85.93
N GLU A 21 -78.82 -16.30 84.74
CA GLU A 21 -78.48 -17.70 84.42
C GLU A 21 -77.23 -18.18 85.15
N GLU A 22 -76.22 -17.31 85.30
CA GLU A 22 -75.01 -17.57 86.09
C GLU A 22 -75.32 -17.75 87.59
N ARG A 23 -76.40 -17.14 88.06
CA ARG A 23 -76.93 -17.31 89.43
C ARG A 23 -78.02 -18.40 89.53
N GLU A 24 -78.22 -19.20 88.48
CA GLU A 24 -79.22 -20.28 88.38
C GLU A 24 -80.68 -19.82 88.61
N LEU A 25 -81.01 -18.59 88.21
CA LEU A 25 -82.34 -17.99 88.34
C LEU A 25 -83.09 -17.98 87.00
N ASP A 26 -84.43 -17.94 87.09
CA ASP A 26 -85.30 -17.88 85.92
C ASP A 26 -85.02 -16.64 85.04
N THR A 27 -84.79 -16.86 83.74
CA THR A 27 -84.45 -15.81 82.76
C THR A 27 -85.66 -15.34 81.93
N PHE A 28 -86.86 -15.82 82.27
CA PHE A 28 -88.10 -15.44 81.60
C PHE A 28 -88.75 -14.20 82.22
N GLY A 29 -89.25 -13.28 81.38
CA GLY A 29 -89.94 -12.06 81.81
C GLY A 29 -89.55 -10.81 81.02
N THR A 30 -90.18 -9.68 81.38
CA THR A 30 -89.83 -8.36 80.85
C THR A 30 -88.55 -7.83 81.51
N LYS A 31 -87.89 -6.84 80.90
CA LYS A 31 -86.64 -6.25 81.42
C LYS A 31 -86.75 -5.85 82.90
N THR A 32 -87.87 -5.27 83.30
CA THR A 32 -88.15 -4.85 84.67
C THR A 32 -88.23 -6.03 85.63
N THR A 33 -88.86 -7.13 85.21
CA THR A 33 -88.95 -8.37 86.01
C THR A 33 -87.57 -8.99 86.21
N LEU A 34 -86.74 -9.04 85.17
CA LEU A 34 -85.38 -9.57 85.26
C LEU A 34 -84.47 -8.68 86.12
N GLN A 35 -84.58 -7.35 85.97
CA GLN A 35 -83.85 -6.40 86.83
C GLN A 35 -84.25 -6.52 88.28
N GLN A 36 -85.54 -6.69 88.57
CA GLN A 36 -86.04 -6.85 89.93
C GLN A 36 -85.56 -8.16 90.55
N ARG A 37 -85.64 -9.28 89.81
CA ARG A 37 -85.18 -10.59 90.27
C ARG A 37 -83.67 -10.59 90.55
N LEU A 38 -82.89 -9.95 89.68
CA LEU A 38 -81.45 -9.81 89.87
C LEU A 38 -81.16 -8.90 91.08
N ARG A 39 -81.90 -7.80 91.27
CA ARG A 39 -81.79 -6.92 92.43
C ARG A 39 -82.05 -7.67 93.75
N GLU A 40 -83.09 -8.51 93.79
CA GLU A 40 -83.43 -9.33 94.96
C GLU A 40 -82.35 -10.37 95.27
N ALA A 41 -81.86 -11.07 94.25
CA ALA A 41 -80.79 -12.06 94.39
C ALA A 41 -79.46 -11.45 94.87
N MET A 42 -79.15 -10.21 94.47
CA MET A 42 -77.98 -9.50 94.95
C MET A 42 -78.11 -9.08 96.42
N LEU A 43 -79.29 -8.62 96.81
CA LEU A 43 -79.57 -8.25 98.20
C LEU A 43 -79.44 -9.45 99.14
N GLU A 44 -79.89 -10.63 98.70
CA GLU A 44 -79.77 -11.89 99.44
C GLU A 44 -78.32 -12.39 99.53
N ALA A 45 -77.51 -12.14 98.49
CA ALA A 45 -76.07 -12.40 98.48
C ALA A 45 -75.24 -11.40 99.31
N GLY A 46 -75.86 -10.36 99.89
CA GLY A 46 -75.19 -9.32 100.66
C GLY A 46 -74.43 -8.29 99.82
N GLU A 47 -74.70 -8.24 98.50
CA GLU A 47 -74.13 -7.28 97.57
C GLU A 47 -75.10 -6.10 97.38
N ASP A 48 -74.58 -4.86 97.39
CA ASP A 48 -75.42 -3.67 97.19
C ASP A 48 -75.76 -3.47 95.70
N PRO A 49 -77.05 -3.59 95.31
CA PRO A 49 -77.46 -3.52 93.91
C PRO A 49 -77.19 -2.18 93.22
N GLU A 50 -76.99 -1.09 93.97
CA GLU A 50 -76.69 0.24 93.42
C GLU A 50 -75.19 0.48 93.19
N THR A 51 -74.34 -0.33 93.83
CA THR A 51 -72.88 -0.16 93.81
C THR A 51 -72.19 -1.16 92.88
N SER A 52 -72.84 -2.29 92.57
CA SER A 52 -72.30 -3.29 91.64
C SER A 52 -72.35 -2.84 90.18
N LEU A 53 -71.22 -3.04 89.49
CA LEU A 53 -71.03 -2.72 88.08
C LEU A 53 -70.90 -4.00 87.27
N PHE A 54 -71.70 -4.12 86.22
CA PHE A 54 -71.74 -5.31 85.36
C PHE A 54 -71.06 -5.04 84.03
N GLU A 55 -70.30 -6.01 83.54
CA GLU A 55 -69.68 -5.93 82.23
C GLU A 55 -70.68 -6.27 81.14
N THR A 56 -70.98 -5.29 80.29
CA THR A 56 -71.82 -5.48 79.10
C THR A 56 -70.94 -5.54 77.85
N THR A 57 -71.25 -6.48 76.94
CA THR A 57 -70.63 -6.53 75.61
C THR A 57 -71.57 -5.85 74.60
N CYS A 58 -71.08 -4.83 73.91
CA CYS A 58 -71.89 -4.06 72.94
C CYS A 58 -71.53 -4.45 71.50
N GLY A 59 -72.51 -4.92 70.71
CA GLY A 59 -72.59 -4.71 69.25
C GLY A 59 -71.47 -5.26 68.34
N SER A 60 -70.78 -6.34 68.71
CA SER A 60 -69.60 -6.83 67.96
C SER A 60 -69.89 -7.37 66.54
N ASN A 61 -71.12 -7.80 66.23
CA ASN A 61 -71.41 -8.50 64.98
C ASN A 61 -71.50 -7.60 63.74
N ASP A 62 -71.97 -6.35 63.84
CA ASP A 62 -72.10 -5.46 62.68
C ASP A 62 -70.77 -4.81 62.28
N LEU A 63 -69.91 -4.51 63.26
CA LEU A 63 -68.56 -4.01 63.00
C LEU A 63 -67.71 -5.09 62.32
N GLY A 64 -67.83 -6.35 62.75
CA GLY A 64 -67.15 -7.50 62.12
C GLY A 64 -67.53 -7.67 60.65
N LYS A 65 -68.82 -7.56 60.30
CA LYS A 65 -69.29 -7.62 58.91
C LYS A 65 -68.78 -6.47 58.05
N MET A 66 -68.69 -5.25 58.58
CA MET A 66 -68.08 -4.13 57.85
C MET A 66 -66.59 -4.36 57.62
N LEU A 67 -65.89 -4.92 58.61
CA LEU A 67 -64.47 -5.19 58.56
C LEU A 67 -64.16 -6.27 57.51
N GLU A 68 -64.94 -7.36 57.49
CA GLU A 68 -64.86 -8.42 56.49
C GLU A 68 -65.14 -7.88 55.07
N LYS A 69 -66.17 -7.05 54.90
CA LYS A 69 -66.47 -6.40 53.62
C LYS A 69 -65.39 -5.41 53.16
N LEU A 70 -64.73 -4.74 54.10
CA LEU A 70 -63.59 -3.86 53.80
C LEU A 70 -62.38 -4.69 53.37
N GLU A 71 -62.12 -5.79 54.05
CA GLU A 71 -61.03 -6.73 53.76
C GLU A 71 -61.23 -7.39 52.39
N GLU A 72 -62.45 -7.79 52.05
CA GLU A 72 -62.81 -8.30 50.73
C GLU A 72 -62.61 -7.25 49.62
N LYS A 73 -62.97 -5.99 49.86
CA LYS A 73 -62.69 -4.90 48.91
C LYS A 73 -61.20 -4.62 48.76
N LEU A 74 -60.42 -4.69 49.84
CA LEU A 74 -58.98 -4.48 49.79
C LEU A 74 -58.27 -5.59 49.03
N THR A 75 -58.65 -6.85 49.28
CA THR A 75 -58.09 -8.01 48.54
C THR A 75 -58.45 -7.95 47.06
N GLN A 76 -59.69 -7.60 46.71
CA GLN A 76 -60.11 -7.46 45.32
C GLN A 76 -59.41 -6.29 44.59
N ASN A 77 -59.18 -5.17 45.28
CA ASN A 77 -58.40 -4.07 44.71
C ASN A 77 -56.93 -4.44 44.53
N ALA A 78 -56.35 -5.15 45.49
CA ALA A 78 -54.96 -5.62 45.42
C ALA A 78 -54.77 -6.59 44.25
N SER A 79 -55.65 -7.58 44.09
CA SER A 79 -55.58 -8.52 42.97
C SER A 79 -55.78 -7.84 41.61
N SER A 80 -56.73 -6.90 41.50
CA SER A 80 -56.91 -6.13 40.26
C SER A 80 -55.68 -5.28 39.91
N LEU A 81 -55.02 -4.70 40.91
CA LEU A 81 -53.79 -3.93 40.69
C LEU A 81 -52.63 -4.84 40.26
N GLU A 82 -52.52 -6.02 40.87
CA GLU A 82 -51.49 -7.01 40.55
C GLU A 82 -51.66 -7.55 39.12
N GLU A 83 -52.89 -7.85 38.70
CA GLU A 83 -53.19 -8.22 37.30
C GLU A 83 -52.80 -7.11 36.32
N LYS A 84 -53.11 -5.84 36.63
CA LYS A 84 -52.72 -4.71 35.78
C LYS A 84 -51.20 -4.53 35.70
N LEU A 85 -50.50 -4.66 36.82
CA LEU A 85 -49.04 -4.55 36.88
C LEU A 85 -48.36 -5.68 36.12
N THR A 86 -48.83 -6.92 36.29
CA THR A 86 -48.30 -8.09 35.59
C THR A 86 -48.57 -7.99 34.09
N ALA A 87 -49.77 -7.61 33.66
CA ALA A 87 -50.11 -7.39 32.26
C ALA A 87 -49.27 -6.27 31.61
N ASN A 88 -49.07 -5.15 32.31
CA ASN A 88 -48.23 -4.07 31.80
C ASN A 88 -46.76 -4.51 31.70
N SER A 89 -46.26 -5.25 32.70
CA SER A 89 -44.90 -5.79 32.70
C SER A 89 -44.66 -6.79 31.56
N THR A 90 -45.62 -7.67 31.29
CA THR A 90 -45.53 -8.62 30.16
C THR A 90 -45.62 -7.92 28.81
N SER A 91 -46.49 -6.91 28.67
CA SER A 91 -46.56 -6.09 27.44
C SER A 91 -45.23 -5.40 27.15
N LEU A 92 -44.68 -4.68 28.12
CA LEU A 92 -43.39 -3.99 27.99
C LEU A 92 -42.25 -4.96 27.69
N LYS A 93 -42.23 -6.13 28.33
CA LYS A 93 -41.22 -7.16 28.06
C LYS A 93 -41.30 -7.68 26.62
N THR A 94 -42.52 -7.84 26.10
CA THR A 94 -42.76 -8.33 24.73
C THR A 94 -42.32 -7.29 23.71
N GLU A 95 -42.71 -6.02 23.88
CA GLU A 95 -42.29 -4.92 23.03
C GLU A 95 -40.76 -4.74 23.04
N LEU A 96 -40.11 -4.86 24.20
CA LEU A 96 -38.65 -4.77 24.30
C LEU A 96 -37.97 -5.94 23.55
N LEU A 97 -38.49 -7.16 23.69
CA LEU A 97 -37.97 -8.33 23.00
C LEU A 97 -38.10 -8.17 21.48
N GLU A 98 -39.26 -7.72 21.01
CA GLU A 98 -39.55 -7.53 19.59
C GLU A 98 -38.70 -6.41 18.96
N ASN A 99 -38.48 -5.32 19.70
CA ASN A 99 -37.54 -4.27 19.28
C ASN A 99 -36.10 -4.79 19.23
N SER A 100 -35.68 -5.61 20.19
CA SER A 100 -34.33 -6.21 20.22
C SER A 100 -34.10 -7.11 19.01
N THR A 101 -35.04 -8.02 18.73
CA THR A 101 -34.92 -8.93 17.59
C THR A 101 -34.97 -8.20 16.25
N ALA A 102 -35.81 -7.16 16.13
CA ALA A 102 -35.85 -6.33 14.93
C ALA A 102 -34.52 -5.57 14.70
N LEU A 103 -33.88 -5.08 15.77
CA LEU A 103 -32.59 -4.41 15.69
C LEU A 103 -31.48 -5.39 15.29
N GLU A 104 -31.45 -6.58 15.89
CA GLU A 104 -30.51 -7.66 15.53
C GLU A 104 -30.65 -8.07 14.06
N SER A 105 -31.88 -8.24 13.57
CA SER A 105 -32.13 -8.59 12.16
C SER A 105 -31.63 -7.50 11.21
N LYS A 106 -31.88 -6.22 11.52
CA LYS A 106 -31.39 -5.09 10.71
C LYS A 106 -29.87 -5.00 10.71
N LEU A 107 -29.23 -5.29 11.84
CA LEU A 107 -27.77 -5.31 11.95
C LEU A 107 -27.18 -6.43 11.07
N LEU A 108 -27.78 -7.62 11.12
CA LEU A 108 -27.36 -8.77 10.32
C LEU A 108 -27.53 -8.51 8.81
N GLU A 109 -28.64 -7.93 8.40
CA GLU A 109 -28.90 -7.56 7.00
C GLU A 109 -27.89 -6.52 6.50
N ASN A 110 -27.61 -5.48 7.28
CA ASN A 110 -26.59 -4.50 6.93
C ASN A 110 -25.18 -5.11 6.85
N SER A 111 -24.83 -6.01 7.78
CA SER A 111 -23.55 -6.71 7.78
C SER A 111 -23.37 -7.55 6.52
N THR A 112 -24.37 -8.36 6.18
CA THR A 112 -24.33 -9.22 4.97
C THR A 112 -24.30 -8.39 3.67
N ALA A 113 -25.04 -7.28 3.61
CA ALA A 113 -25.00 -6.37 2.47
C ALA A 113 -23.61 -5.72 2.29
N LEU A 114 -22.96 -5.32 3.38
CA LEU A 114 -21.58 -4.79 3.36
C LEU A 114 -20.58 -5.85 2.91
N GLU A 115 -20.71 -7.07 3.41
CA GLU A 115 -19.83 -8.18 3.06
C GLU A 115 -19.94 -8.57 1.58
N ASN A 116 -21.16 -8.59 1.03
CA ASN A 116 -21.39 -8.82 -0.40
C ASN A 116 -20.77 -7.72 -1.27
N LYS A 117 -20.99 -6.44 -0.93
CA LYS A 117 -20.36 -5.31 -1.65
C LYS A 117 -18.84 -5.36 -1.60
N LEU A 118 -18.28 -5.74 -0.45
CA LEU A 118 -16.83 -5.90 -0.32
C LEU A 118 -16.32 -7.03 -1.21
N SER A 119 -17.01 -8.17 -1.23
CA SER A 119 -16.68 -9.32 -2.07
C SER A 119 -16.73 -9.02 -3.57
N GLU A 120 -17.76 -8.28 -4.02
CA GLU A 120 -17.88 -7.81 -5.41
C GLU A 120 -16.73 -6.88 -5.79
N ASN A 121 -16.43 -5.88 -4.95
CA ASN A 121 -15.32 -4.95 -5.19
C ASN A 121 -13.97 -5.68 -5.26
N VAL A 122 -13.72 -6.63 -4.35
CA VAL A 122 -12.50 -7.45 -4.38
C VAL A 122 -12.42 -8.28 -5.65
N SER A 123 -13.53 -8.84 -6.10
CA SER A 123 -13.59 -9.63 -7.34
C SER A 123 -13.32 -8.77 -8.58
N SER A 124 -13.89 -7.57 -8.64
CA SER A 124 -13.63 -6.60 -9.73
C SER A 124 -12.16 -6.18 -9.77
N LEU A 125 -11.59 -5.77 -8.62
CA LEU A 125 -10.19 -5.37 -8.54
C LEU A 125 -9.24 -6.51 -8.90
N LYS A 126 -9.57 -7.75 -8.51
CA LYS A 126 -8.79 -8.94 -8.89
C LYS A 126 -8.82 -9.18 -10.40
N ALA A 127 -9.98 -9.00 -11.04
CA ALA A 127 -10.12 -9.14 -12.49
C ALA A 127 -9.34 -8.05 -13.23
N GLU A 128 -9.46 -6.78 -12.82
CA GLU A 128 -8.70 -5.66 -13.40
C GLU A 128 -7.18 -5.85 -13.25
N LEU A 129 -6.72 -6.33 -12.10
CA LEU A 129 -5.31 -6.62 -11.89
C LEU A 129 -4.80 -7.75 -12.80
N LEU A 130 -5.61 -8.80 -12.99
CA LEU A 130 -5.28 -9.91 -13.88
C LEU A 130 -5.20 -9.43 -15.34
N GLU A 131 -6.16 -8.63 -15.79
CA GLU A 131 -6.19 -8.01 -17.13
C GLU A 131 -4.95 -7.13 -17.36
N ASN A 132 -4.59 -6.28 -16.38
CA ASN A 132 -3.40 -5.44 -16.49
C ASN A 132 -2.12 -6.28 -16.56
N SER A 133 -2.05 -7.39 -15.82
CA SER A 133 -0.92 -8.32 -15.87
C SER A 133 -0.78 -8.97 -17.24
N THR A 134 -1.88 -9.45 -17.83
CA THR A 134 -1.85 -10.10 -19.16
C THR A 134 -1.48 -9.10 -20.26
N VAL A 135 -2.01 -7.88 -20.20
CA VAL A 135 -1.65 -6.81 -21.15
C VAL A 135 -0.17 -6.46 -21.05
N LEU A 136 0.39 -6.37 -19.83
CA LEU A 136 1.81 -6.08 -19.64
C LEU A 136 2.70 -7.21 -20.17
N GLU A 137 2.32 -8.46 -19.92
CA GLU A 137 3.03 -9.65 -20.39
C GLU A 137 3.04 -9.72 -21.93
N ASN A 138 1.90 -9.46 -22.57
CA ASN A 138 1.80 -9.41 -24.03
C ASN A 138 2.68 -8.30 -24.62
N LYS A 139 2.66 -7.09 -24.05
CA LYS A 139 3.53 -5.98 -24.50
C LYS A 139 5.02 -6.31 -24.34
N LEU A 140 5.39 -7.01 -23.28
CA LEU A 140 6.78 -7.45 -23.07
C LEU A 140 7.19 -8.47 -24.14
N MET A 141 6.31 -9.43 -24.46
CA MET A 141 6.54 -10.43 -25.50
C MET A 141 6.66 -9.80 -26.89
N GLU A 142 5.78 -8.86 -27.24
CA GLU A 142 5.85 -8.10 -28.49
C GLU A 142 7.17 -7.32 -28.61
N ASN A 143 7.59 -6.65 -27.54
CA ASN A 143 8.88 -5.94 -27.55
C ASN A 143 10.07 -6.90 -27.68
N SER A 144 10.03 -8.05 -27.01
CA SER A 144 11.10 -9.06 -27.11
C SER A 144 11.22 -9.59 -28.54
N THR A 145 10.11 -10.00 -29.14
CA THR A 145 10.08 -10.50 -30.52
C THR A 145 10.50 -9.42 -31.53
N ALA A 146 10.10 -8.16 -31.34
CA ALA A 146 10.54 -7.06 -32.18
C ALA A 146 12.06 -6.81 -32.08
N LEU A 147 12.65 -6.95 -30.89
CA LEU A 147 14.10 -6.82 -30.69
C LEU A 147 14.86 -7.99 -31.33
N GLU A 148 14.38 -9.21 -31.16
CA GLU A 148 14.94 -10.42 -31.78
C GLU A 148 14.94 -10.32 -33.31
N ASN A 149 13.84 -9.83 -33.90
CA ASN A 149 13.74 -9.62 -35.34
C ASN A 149 14.75 -8.57 -35.83
N LYS A 150 14.86 -7.42 -35.15
CA LYS A 150 15.84 -6.37 -35.50
C LYS A 150 17.28 -6.87 -35.41
N LEU A 151 17.58 -7.68 -34.39
CA LEU A 151 18.91 -8.25 -34.23
C LEU A 151 19.23 -9.24 -35.36
N SER A 152 18.26 -10.07 -35.72
CA SER A 152 18.39 -11.04 -36.82
C SER A 152 18.60 -10.35 -38.16
N GLU A 153 17.82 -9.30 -38.44
CA GLU A 153 17.95 -8.49 -39.67
C GLU A 153 19.35 -7.84 -39.75
N LYS A 154 19.84 -7.26 -38.66
CA LYS A 154 21.19 -6.68 -38.61
C LYS A 154 22.29 -7.74 -38.79
N LEU A 155 22.12 -8.93 -38.22
CA LEU A 155 23.08 -10.03 -38.37
C LEU A 155 23.14 -10.50 -39.84
N GLU A 156 21.98 -10.59 -40.49
CA GLU A 156 21.86 -10.95 -41.90
C GLU A 156 22.49 -9.89 -42.81
N GLU A 157 22.27 -8.60 -42.52
CA GLU A 157 22.92 -7.49 -43.23
C GLU A 157 24.45 -7.57 -43.15
N TYR A 158 25.00 -7.79 -41.95
CA TYR A 158 26.45 -7.94 -41.77
C TYR A 158 27.00 -9.17 -42.47
N SER A 159 26.28 -10.30 -42.40
CA SER A 159 26.64 -11.54 -43.10
C SER A 159 26.70 -11.32 -44.61
N ASN A 160 25.68 -10.69 -45.19
CA ASN A 160 25.62 -10.38 -46.62
C ASN A 160 26.73 -9.41 -47.05
N ASN A 161 27.03 -8.39 -46.23
CA ASN A 161 28.16 -7.48 -46.49
C ASN A 161 29.50 -8.22 -46.49
N LEU A 162 29.70 -9.15 -45.56
CA LEU A 162 30.93 -9.92 -45.50
C LEU A 162 31.05 -10.86 -46.71
N THR A 163 29.98 -11.57 -47.06
CA THR A 163 29.94 -12.45 -48.23
C THR A 163 30.21 -11.69 -49.54
N THR A 164 29.66 -10.49 -49.70
CA THR A 164 29.94 -9.64 -50.89
C THR A 164 31.40 -9.16 -50.94
N LYS A 165 32.01 -8.82 -49.79
CA LYS A 165 33.44 -8.49 -49.72
C LYS A 165 34.33 -9.70 -50.03
N VAL A 166 34.00 -10.87 -49.49
CA VAL A 166 34.73 -12.12 -49.74
C VAL A 166 34.68 -12.47 -51.22
N THR A 167 33.49 -12.49 -51.84
CA THR A 167 33.34 -12.76 -53.28
C THR A 167 34.07 -11.73 -54.15
N THR A 168 34.09 -10.46 -53.75
CA THR A 168 34.88 -9.43 -54.46
C THR A 168 36.39 -9.72 -54.37
N LEU A 169 36.89 -10.09 -53.18
CA LEU A 169 38.30 -10.46 -53.00
C LEU A 169 38.65 -11.72 -53.80
N GLU A 170 37.78 -12.74 -53.80
CA GLU A 170 37.95 -13.96 -54.59
C GLU A 170 38.07 -13.65 -56.09
N ASN A 171 37.20 -12.78 -56.61
CA ASN A 171 37.27 -12.34 -58.01
C ASN A 171 38.59 -11.61 -58.31
N ASN A 172 39.04 -10.72 -57.41
CA ASN A 172 40.32 -10.02 -57.58
C ASN A 172 41.51 -10.99 -57.55
N PHE A 173 41.50 -11.98 -56.66
CA PHE A 173 42.52 -13.02 -56.60
C PHE A 173 42.53 -13.88 -57.88
N SER A 174 41.38 -14.19 -58.45
CA SER A 174 41.29 -14.90 -59.73
C SER A 174 41.94 -14.09 -60.86
N SER A 175 41.61 -12.80 -60.96
CA SER A 175 42.20 -11.91 -61.97
C SER A 175 43.73 -11.82 -61.83
N LEU A 176 44.23 -11.64 -60.61
CA LEU A 176 45.67 -11.58 -60.37
C LEU A 176 46.37 -12.91 -60.70
N LYS A 177 45.70 -14.03 -60.40
CA LYS A 177 46.20 -15.37 -60.73
C LYS A 177 46.33 -15.55 -62.24
N ASP A 178 45.34 -15.10 -63.01
CA ASP A 178 45.36 -15.16 -64.47
C ASP A 178 46.48 -14.25 -65.05
N GLU A 179 46.67 -13.05 -64.48
CA GLU A 179 47.77 -12.15 -64.87
C GLU A 179 49.15 -12.76 -64.60
N VAL A 180 49.36 -13.38 -63.44
CA VAL A 180 50.61 -14.06 -63.08
C VAL A 180 50.86 -15.23 -64.03
N SER A 181 49.84 -16.05 -64.32
CA SER A 181 49.96 -17.13 -65.31
C SER A 181 50.39 -16.59 -66.68
N GLY A 182 49.79 -15.50 -67.14
CA GLY A 182 50.16 -14.87 -68.41
C GLY A 182 51.59 -14.29 -68.42
N LEU A 183 52.09 -13.81 -67.28
CA LEU A 183 53.49 -13.40 -67.15
C LEU A 183 54.44 -14.60 -67.15
N GLU A 184 54.10 -15.68 -66.44
CA GLU A 184 54.86 -16.94 -66.45
C GLU A 184 54.99 -17.49 -67.87
N ASP A 185 53.90 -17.52 -68.64
CA ASP A 185 53.90 -17.93 -70.04
C ASP A 185 54.81 -17.03 -70.90
N LYS A 186 54.72 -15.71 -70.76
CA LYS A 186 55.57 -14.74 -71.50
C LYS A 186 57.05 -14.88 -71.15
N VAL A 187 57.38 -15.06 -69.87
CA VAL A 187 58.76 -15.26 -69.41
C VAL A 187 59.32 -16.55 -69.99
N THR A 188 58.56 -17.64 -69.92
CA THR A 188 58.95 -18.94 -70.49
C THR A 188 59.19 -18.82 -71.99
N ALA A 189 58.27 -18.22 -72.73
CA ALA A 189 58.42 -17.99 -74.17
C ALA A 189 59.64 -17.11 -74.52
N THR A 190 59.91 -16.07 -73.72
CA THR A 190 61.06 -15.18 -73.93
C THR A 190 62.39 -15.91 -73.66
N ILE A 191 62.43 -16.73 -72.61
CA ILE A 191 63.60 -17.56 -72.28
C ILE A 191 63.84 -18.58 -73.40
N GLU A 192 62.81 -19.28 -73.86
CA GLU A 192 62.90 -20.23 -74.96
C GLU A 192 63.39 -19.55 -76.25
N ALA A 193 62.81 -18.41 -76.64
CA ALA A 193 63.22 -17.66 -77.82
C ALA A 193 64.69 -17.21 -77.72
N ARG A 194 65.10 -16.66 -76.58
CA ARG A 194 66.49 -16.23 -76.35
C ARG A 194 67.45 -17.42 -76.34
N MET A 195 67.02 -18.56 -75.81
CA MET A 195 67.81 -19.78 -75.77
C MET A 195 68.00 -20.35 -77.18
N ASN A 196 66.93 -20.40 -77.98
CA ASN A 196 66.98 -20.82 -79.38
C ASN A 196 67.87 -19.90 -80.22
N GLU A 197 67.81 -18.58 -80.00
CA GLU A 197 68.71 -17.64 -80.70
C GLU A 197 70.17 -17.83 -80.29
N ARG A 198 70.46 -18.07 -78.99
CA ARG A 198 71.82 -18.40 -78.54
C ARG A 198 72.30 -19.73 -79.12
N LEU A 199 71.44 -20.74 -79.22
CA LEU A 199 71.76 -22.01 -79.88
C LEU A 199 72.10 -21.78 -81.35
N ARG A 200 71.30 -20.99 -82.08
CA ARG A 200 71.56 -20.61 -83.48
C ARG A 200 72.92 -19.91 -83.65
N VAL A 201 73.22 -18.93 -82.80
CA VAL A 201 74.51 -18.21 -82.83
C VAL A 201 75.69 -19.13 -82.46
N LEU A 202 75.51 -20.07 -81.53
CA LEU A 202 76.53 -21.05 -81.19
C LEU A 202 76.77 -22.04 -82.34
N GLU A 203 75.72 -22.51 -83.00
CA GLU A 203 75.83 -23.33 -84.22
C GLU A 203 76.57 -22.57 -85.33
N GLU A 204 76.26 -21.29 -85.53
CA GLU A 204 76.92 -20.41 -86.50
C GLU A 204 78.40 -20.16 -86.15
N ARG A 205 78.74 -20.03 -84.87
CA ARG A 205 80.12 -19.90 -84.39
C ARG A 205 80.92 -21.20 -84.46
N ILE A 206 80.29 -22.36 -84.30
CA ILE A 206 80.94 -23.66 -84.51
C ILE A 206 81.25 -23.88 -85.99
N ALA A 207 80.48 -23.27 -86.90
CA ALA A 207 80.70 -23.32 -88.35
C ALA A 207 81.88 -22.45 -88.85
N GLN A 208 82.48 -21.57 -88.03
CA GLN A 208 83.67 -20.78 -88.37
C GLN A 208 84.69 -20.77 -87.21
N PRO A 209 85.85 -21.48 -87.31
CA PRO A 209 86.80 -21.56 -86.20
C PRO A 209 87.84 -20.45 -86.32
N GLU A 210 87.70 -19.37 -85.56
CA GLU A 210 88.83 -18.47 -85.27
C GLU A 210 89.02 -18.21 -83.77
N ALA A 211 90.29 -17.96 -83.47
CA ALA A 211 90.99 -18.08 -82.22
C ALA A 211 90.57 -17.09 -81.10
N GLY A 212 90.78 -17.54 -79.86
CA GLY A 212 91.61 -16.78 -78.93
C GLY A 212 90.98 -15.65 -78.10
N ASN A 213 90.83 -15.97 -76.81
CA ASN A 213 91.31 -15.19 -75.66
C ASN A 213 90.51 -14.00 -75.08
N SER A 214 90.38 -14.06 -73.75
CA SER A 214 90.17 -12.99 -72.75
C SER A 214 88.81 -12.29 -72.81
N SER A 215 88.18 -11.86 -71.73
CA SER A 215 88.73 -11.36 -70.48
C SER A 215 87.68 -11.48 -69.38
N THR A 216 88.14 -11.85 -68.19
CA THR A 216 87.38 -11.87 -66.93
C THR A 216 87.22 -10.46 -66.35
N THR A 217 86.05 -10.24 -65.72
CA THR A 217 85.73 -9.28 -64.63
C THR A 217 85.71 -7.77 -64.97
N PRO A 218 84.98 -6.88 -64.24
CA PRO A 218 84.63 -7.00 -62.81
C PRO A 218 83.22 -6.54 -62.35
N LEU A 219 82.96 -6.95 -61.11
CA LEU A 219 81.95 -6.50 -60.16
C LEU A 219 82.30 -5.08 -59.68
N ILE A 220 81.35 -4.14 -59.71
CA ILE A 220 81.46 -2.81 -59.08
C ILE A 220 80.37 -2.68 -58.02
N THR A 221 80.83 -2.54 -56.79
CA THR A 221 80.14 -1.97 -55.63
C THR A 221 80.03 -0.45 -55.78
N GLN A 222 78.89 0.14 -55.43
CA GLN A 222 78.85 1.51 -54.91
C GLN A 222 77.61 1.73 -54.01
N THR A 223 77.92 1.99 -52.75
CA THR A 223 77.10 2.54 -51.66
C THR A 223 77.01 4.08 -51.76
N LEU A 224 76.27 4.67 -50.80
CA LEU A 224 76.14 6.10 -50.41
C LEU A 224 74.91 6.79 -51.03
N ASN A 225 74.03 7.52 -50.34
CA ASN A 225 73.88 8.04 -48.97
C ASN A 225 72.38 8.41 -48.82
N GLU A 226 71.72 8.28 -47.65
CA GLU A 226 71.62 9.31 -46.58
C GLU A 226 71.34 10.74 -47.14
N GLU A 227 70.40 11.56 -46.68
CA GLU A 227 69.69 11.67 -45.41
C GLU A 227 68.63 12.79 -45.54
N GLY A 228 67.70 12.86 -44.58
CA GLY A 228 66.84 14.02 -44.34
C GLY A 228 65.50 13.58 -43.75
N GLY A 229 65.08 13.90 -42.53
CA GLY A 229 65.61 14.79 -41.50
C GLY A 229 64.44 15.30 -40.65
N CYS A 230 64.66 15.39 -39.33
CA CYS A 230 63.91 16.14 -38.29
C CYS A 230 62.50 15.66 -37.86
N THR A 231 62.02 15.74 -36.61
CA THR A 231 62.53 16.17 -35.27
C THR A 231 61.43 15.92 -34.22
N GLY A 232 61.78 15.81 -32.93
CA GLY A 232 60.91 16.17 -31.77
C GLY A 232 60.47 15.00 -30.89
N THR A 233 61.22 14.63 -29.84
CA THR A 233 61.22 15.20 -28.46
C THR A 233 60.01 14.81 -27.60
N SER A 234 60.28 13.87 -26.69
CA SER A 234 59.94 13.80 -25.26
C SER A 234 58.57 14.27 -24.75
N ALA A 235 57.91 13.31 -24.08
CA ALA A 235 57.08 13.41 -22.88
C ALA A 235 56.70 14.81 -22.38
N GLN A 236 55.39 15.06 -22.28
CA GLN A 236 54.82 15.87 -21.20
C GLN A 236 53.55 15.24 -20.63
N VAL A 237 53.71 14.80 -19.38
CA VAL A 237 52.69 14.73 -18.35
C VAL A 237 52.07 16.13 -18.22
N ILE A 238 50.76 16.24 -18.43
CA ILE A 238 49.99 17.38 -17.93
C ILE A 238 49.28 16.92 -16.67
N THR A 239 49.97 17.06 -15.54
CA THR A 239 49.36 17.34 -14.25
C THR A 239 49.01 18.81 -14.23
N GLN A 240 47.72 19.16 -14.32
CA GLN A 240 47.20 20.38 -13.70
C GLN A 240 45.82 20.09 -13.11
N THR A 241 45.82 19.94 -11.79
CA THR A 241 44.67 20.03 -10.91
C THR A 241 44.08 21.43 -10.95
N GLY A 242 42.84 21.56 -11.43
CA GLY A 242 41.97 22.70 -11.17
C GLY A 242 40.77 22.20 -10.37
N HIS A 243 40.67 22.62 -9.10
CA HIS A 243 39.56 22.34 -8.20
C HIS A 243 38.25 22.93 -8.75
N ASN A 244 37.48 22.15 -9.51
CA ASN A 244 36.06 22.39 -9.66
C ASN A 244 35.34 21.20 -9.03
N GLY A 245 34.69 21.46 -7.90
CA GLY A 245 34.22 20.47 -6.94
C GLY A 245 33.48 19.33 -7.62
N LEU A 246 33.84 18.09 -7.26
CA LEU A 246 32.97 16.96 -7.55
C LEU A 246 31.57 17.33 -7.04
N PRO A 247 30.55 17.30 -7.92
CA PRO A 247 29.17 17.51 -7.49
C PRO A 247 28.90 16.51 -6.38
N THR A 248 28.57 16.93 -5.17
CA THR A 248 28.23 16.01 -4.09
C THR A 248 26.74 15.77 -4.09
N PHE A 249 26.31 14.50 -4.03
CA PHE A 249 24.91 14.15 -3.90
C PHE A 249 24.62 13.64 -2.49
N ASP A 250 23.83 14.39 -1.74
CA ASP A 250 23.44 14.10 -0.36
C ASP A 250 22.01 13.53 -0.25
N GLY A 251 21.33 13.29 -1.38
CA GLY A 251 19.94 12.85 -1.43
C GLY A 251 18.89 13.97 -1.32
N LYS A 252 19.29 15.24 -1.11
CA LYS A 252 18.36 16.39 -0.98
C LYS A 252 18.19 17.17 -2.28
N MET A 253 19.18 17.12 -3.16
CA MET A 253 19.10 17.70 -4.50
C MET A 253 18.29 16.79 -5.44
N SER A 254 17.62 17.35 -6.44
CA SER A 254 16.93 16.54 -7.45
C SER A 254 17.92 15.63 -8.19
N TRP A 255 17.60 14.33 -8.27
CA TRP A 255 18.43 13.34 -8.96
C TRP A 255 18.75 13.73 -10.42
N GLU A 256 17.79 14.29 -11.15
CA GLU A 256 18.01 14.77 -12.53
C GLU A 256 18.95 16.00 -12.60
N GLY A 257 18.80 16.93 -11.66
CA GLY A 257 19.72 18.07 -11.52
C GLY A 257 21.14 17.63 -11.18
N PHE A 258 21.28 16.56 -10.40
CA PHE A 258 22.58 15.94 -10.13
C PHE A 258 23.14 15.20 -11.35
N LYS A 259 22.32 14.41 -12.05
CA LYS A 259 22.70 13.67 -13.26
C LYS A 259 23.21 14.60 -14.35
N THR A 260 22.49 15.67 -14.64
CA THR A 260 22.89 16.69 -15.63
C THR A 260 24.19 17.41 -15.24
N LEU A 261 24.34 17.78 -13.96
CA LEU A 261 25.57 18.39 -13.46
C LEU A 261 26.77 17.42 -13.53
N PHE A 262 26.55 16.15 -13.18
CA PHE A 262 27.56 15.10 -13.25
C PHE A 262 27.97 14.78 -14.69
N GLU A 263 27.01 14.70 -15.62
CA GLU A 263 27.28 14.51 -17.05
C GLU A 263 28.07 15.68 -17.64
N THR A 264 27.70 16.91 -17.29
CA THR A 264 28.42 18.12 -17.68
C THR A 264 29.86 18.09 -17.14
N ALA A 265 30.05 17.72 -15.87
CA ALA A 265 31.38 17.58 -15.27
C ALA A 265 32.19 16.45 -15.94
N ALA A 266 31.55 15.33 -16.28
CA ALA A 266 32.21 14.21 -16.94
C ALA A 266 32.57 14.52 -18.40
N GLN A 267 31.81 15.38 -19.06
CA GLN A 267 32.10 15.89 -20.41
C GLN A 267 33.27 16.87 -20.39
N ILE A 268 33.30 17.79 -19.42
CA ILE A 268 34.42 18.73 -19.21
C ILE A 268 35.71 17.97 -18.89
N ASN A 269 35.63 16.97 -18.01
CA ASN A 269 36.79 16.19 -17.57
C ASN A 269 37.11 14.96 -18.44
N LYS A 270 36.32 14.71 -19.50
CA LYS A 270 36.46 13.57 -20.44
C LYS A 270 36.71 12.23 -19.75
N TRP A 271 35.93 11.91 -18.71
CA TRP A 271 36.14 10.68 -17.95
C TRP A 271 35.77 9.42 -18.75
N PRO A 272 36.60 8.36 -18.77
CA PRO A 272 36.21 7.06 -19.32
C PRO A 272 35.17 6.40 -18.41
N SER A 273 34.35 5.48 -18.94
CA SER A 273 33.19 4.89 -18.24
C SER A 273 33.52 4.29 -16.86
N VAL A 274 34.71 3.71 -16.72
CA VAL A 274 35.20 3.13 -15.45
C VAL A 274 35.52 4.22 -14.40
N THR A 275 36.12 5.32 -14.84
CA THR A 275 36.41 6.48 -13.97
C THR A 275 35.11 7.22 -13.65
N LYS A 276 34.15 7.32 -14.57
CA LYS A 276 32.81 7.86 -14.30
C LYS A 276 32.10 7.11 -13.17
N ALA A 277 32.09 5.78 -13.20
CA ALA A 277 31.49 4.96 -12.14
C ALA A 277 32.18 5.18 -10.78
N SER A 278 33.52 5.24 -10.78
CA SER A 278 34.30 5.47 -9.57
C SER A 278 34.08 6.88 -8.99
N MET A 279 34.04 7.91 -9.85
CA MET A 279 33.78 9.28 -9.45
C MET A 279 32.32 9.47 -9.00
N LEU A 280 31.38 8.77 -9.61
CA LEU A 280 30.00 8.72 -9.15
C LEU A 280 29.93 8.12 -7.74
N CYS A 281 30.57 6.98 -7.49
CA CYS A 281 30.62 6.37 -6.16
C CYS A 281 31.23 7.31 -5.10
N LEU A 282 32.28 8.06 -5.45
CA LEU A 282 32.93 9.04 -4.56
C LEU A 282 32.12 10.32 -4.35
N SER A 283 31.20 10.63 -5.28
CA SER A 283 30.35 11.81 -5.22
C SER A 283 29.11 11.65 -4.32
N LEU A 284 28.73 10.41 -3.98
CA LEU A 284 27.60 10.12 -3.10
C LEU A 284 27.97 10.36 -1.63
N ARG A 285 27.08 11.03 -0.90
CA ARG A 285 27.18 11.29 0.54
C ARG A 285 25.83 11.03 1.22
N GLY A 286 25.84 10.75 2.52
CA GLY A 286 24.62 10.58 3.33
C GLY A 286 23.72 9.44 2.83
N ASP A 287 22.42 9.70 2.70
CA ASP A 287 21.37 8.73 2.34
C ASP A 287 21.61 8.07 0.96
N ALA A 288 22.39 8.72 0.10
CA ALA A 288 22.78 8.18 -1.20
C ALA A 288 23.89 7.12 -1.10
N LEU A 289 24.73 7.19 -0.06
CA LEU A 289 25.77 6.21 0.21
C LEU A 289 25.18 4.89 0.71
N GLU A 290 24.07 4.93 1.45
CA GLU A 290 23.35 3.71 1.87
C GLU A 290 22.90 2.87 0.66
N VAL A 291 22.47 3.53 -0.42
CA VAL A 291 22.09 2.85 -1.67
C VAL A 291 23.30 2.12 -2.25
N LEU A 292 24.47 2.72 -2.19
CA LEU A 292 25.70 2.09 -2.68
C LEU A 292 26.08 0.86 -1.86
N GLN A 293 25.79 0.83 -0.56
CA GLN A 293 26.03 -0.35 0.29
C GLN A 293 25.18 -1.56 -0.12
N THR A 294 23.96 -1.32 -0.60
CA THR A 294 23.06 -2.38 -1.08
C THR A 294 23.49 -2.99 -2.42
N VAL A 295 24.40 -2.34 -3.16
CA VAL A 295 24.86 -2.79 -4.48
C VAL A 295 26.16 -3.60 -4.38
N PRO A 296 26.29 -4.78 -5.02
CA PRO A 296 27.53 -5.57 -5.06
C PRO A 296 28.71 -4.82 -5.69
N VAL A 297 29.92 -5.03 -5.19
CA VAL A 297 31.15 -4.31 -5.64
C VAL A 297 31.48 -4.53 -7.13
N ALA A 298 31.01 -5.62 -7.72
CA ALA A 298 31.15 -5.91 -9.16
C ALA A 298 30.31 -4.96 -10.03
N GLU A 299 29.07 -4.66 -9.61
CA GLU A 299 28.14 -3.76 -10.31
C GLU A 299 28.52 -2.28 -10.12
N ARG A 300 29.31 -1.95 -9.10
CA ARG A 300 29.82 -0.59 -8.84
C ARG A 300 30.83 -0.10 -9.89
N ARG A 301 31.38 -0.98 -10.72
CA ARG A 301 32.31 -0.63 -11.80
C ARG A 301 31.60 -0.16 -13.07
N GLU A 302 30.33 -0.53 -13.22
CA GLU A 302 29.47 -0.21 -14.36
C GLU A 302 28.67 1.06 -14.03
N PHE A 303 28.94 2.15 -14.74
CA PHE A 303 28.27 3.44 -14.52
C PHE A 303 26.73 3.32 -14.67
N ASN A 304 26.27 2.55 -15.65
CA ASN A 304 24.85 2.43 -15.97
C ASN A 304 24.05 1.72 -14.88
N GLU A 305 24.60 0.67 -14.27
CA GLU A 305 23.87 -0.09 -13.24
C GLU A 305 23.78 0.70 -11.93
N VAL A 306 24.83 1.46 -11.58
CA VAL A 306 24.81 2.37 -10.42
C VAL A 306 23.76 3.48 -10.63
N ILE A 307 23.69 4.07 -11.82
CA ILE A 307 22.66 5.05 -12.18
C ILE A 307 21.27 4.44 -12.09
N LYS A 308 21.05 3.25 -12.64
CA LYS A 308 19.76 2.55 -12.61
C LYS A 308 19.27 2.31 -11.18
N ARG A 309 20.14 1.89 -10.26
CA ARG A 309 19.75 1.67 -8.86
C ARG A 309 19.48 2.97 -8.11
N LEU A 310 20.24 4.02 -8.40
CA LEU A 310 19.97 5.35 -7.87
C LEU A 310 18.66 5.91 -8.44
N GLU A 311 18.35 5.66 -9.70
CA GLU A 311 17.06 5.98 -10.33
C GLU A 311 15.90 5.18 -9.73
N MET A 312 16.09 3.91 -9.35
CA MET A 312 15.02 3.15 -8.69
C MET A 312 14.67 3.71 -7.30
N ARG A 313 15.64 4.21 -6.54
CA ARG A 313 15.41 4.72 -5.17
C ARG A 313 15.10 6.22 -5.11
N PHE A 314 15.78 7.02 -5.93
CA PHE A 314 15.62 8.49 -5.96
C PHE A 314 14.92 8.99 -7.22
N GLY A 315 14.43 8.10 -8.09
CA GLY A 315 13.73 8.47 -9.31
C GLY A 315 12.39 9.14 -9.05
N HIS A 316 11.89 9.74 -10.12
CA HIS A 316 10.68 10.55 -10.16
C HIS A 316 9.43 9.79 -9.67
N GLN A 317 9.32 8.47 -9.84
CA GLN A 317 8.10 7.74 -9.48
C GLN A 317 7.68 7.88 -8.00
N HIS A 318 8.64 7.82 -7.07
CA HIS A 318 8.36 8.01 -5.64
C HIS A 318 8.32 9.50 -5.25
N MET A 319 8.98 10.36 -6.05
CA MET A 319 9.01 11.81 -5.83
C MET A 319 7.75 12.52 -6.36
N GLU A 320 7.14 12.04 -7.45
CA GLU A 320 5.86 12.52 -7.97
C GLU A 320 4.76 12.36 -6.94
N GLN A 321 4.69 11.18 -6.30
CA GLN A 321 3.73 10.94 -5.22
C GLN A 321 3.97 11.87 -4.02
N LEU A 322 5.23 12.13 -3.69
CA LEU A 322 5.60 13.10 -2.66
C LEU A 322 5.18 14.53 -3.05
N TYR A 323 5.47 14.98 -4.27
CA TYR A 323 5.09 16.31 -4.74
C TYR A 323 3.57 16.47 -4.88
N ARG A 324 2.84 15.44 -5.29
CA ARG A 324 1.36 15.41 -5.26
C ARG A 324 0.83 15.55 -3.83
N SER A 325 1.45 14.87 -2.87
CA SER A 325 1.10 14.99 -1.46
C SER A 325 1.43 16.39 -0.91
N GLN A 326 2.59 16.94 -1.25
CA GLN A 326 2.99 18.29 -0.84
C GLN A 326 2.06 19.35 -1.43
N LEU A 327 1.67 19.22 -2.70
CA LEU A 327 0.70 20.09 -3.38
C LEU A 327 -0.66 20.04 -2.67
N LYS A 328 -1.20 18.84 -2.40
CA LYS A 328 -2.48 18.67 -1.70
C LYS A 328 -2.49 19.26 -0.28
N ASN A 329 -1.34 19.23 0.39
CA ASN A 329 -1.21 19.76 1.75
C ASN A 329 -0.73 21.22 1.78
N ARG A 330 -0.61 21.88 0.62
CA ARG A 330 -0.05 23.23 0.54
C ARG A 330 -1.14 24.27 0.84
N ILE A 331 -0.95 24.97 1.95
CA ILE A 331 -1.80 26.09 2.37
C ILE A 331 -0.93 27.35 2.44
N GLN A 332 -1.50 28.50 2.09
CA GLN A 332 -0.80 29.79 2.17
C GLN A 332 -0.40 30.06 3.63
N LYS A 333 0.89 30.36 3.87
CA LYS A 333 1.37 30.74 5.20
C LYS A 333 1.02 32.21 5.46
N PRO A 334 0.75 32.60 6.72
CA PRO A 334 0.35 33.98 7.05
C PRO A 334 1.44 35.04 6.80
N ALA A 335 2.69 34.63 6.54
CA ALA A 335 3.82 35.51 6.23
C ALA A 335 4.31 35.39 4.77
N GLU A 336 3.62 34.62 3.92
CA GLU A 336 4.02 34.36 2.55
C GLU A 336 3.23 35.23 1.57
N SER A 337 3.93 35.84 0.61
CA SER A 337 3.26 36.62 -0.42
C SER A 337 2.48 35.72 -1.39
N LEU A 338 1.38 36.23 -1.94
CA LEU A 338 0.58 35.47 -2.91
C LEU A 338 1.40 35.07 -4.15
N GLN A 339 2.36 35.90 -4.54
CA GLN A 339 3.24 35.63 -5.68
C GLN A 339 4.23 34.49 -5.39
N GLU A 340 4.81 34.43 -4.19
CA GLU A 340 5.68 33.32 -3.77
C GLU A 340 4.88 32.02 -3.65
N PHE A 341 3.66 32.10 -3.11
CA PHE A 341 2.76 30.96 -3.03
C PHE A 341 2.40 30.41 -4.42
N ALA A 342 1.97 31.28 -5.34
CA ALA A 342 1.64 30.89 -6.71
C ALA A 342 2.84 30.30 -7.45
N ALA A 343 4.04 30.88 -7.29
CA ALA A 343 5.26 30.36 -7.89
C ALA A 343 5.65 28.98 -7.33
N ASP A 344 5.45 28.76 -6.03
CA ASP A 344 5.75 27.48 -5.39
C ASP A 344 4.72 26.39 -5.78
N ILE A 345 3.44 26.74 -5.87
CA ILE A 345 2.38 25.85 -6.41
C ILE A 345 2.68 25.47 -7.86
N ALA A 346 2.97 26.45 -8.73
CA ALA A 346 3.31 26.18 -10.13
C ALA A 346 4.54 25.27 -10.26
N ARG A 347 5.56 25.47 -9.41
CA ARG A 347 6.74 24.60 -9.35
C ARG A 347 6.40 23.19 -8.88
N LEU A 348 5.55 23.04 -7.86
CA LEU A 348 5.12 21.73 -7.33
C LEU A 348 4.26 20.99 -8.35
N VAL A 349 3.36 21.68 -9.04
CA VAL A 349 2.51 21.14 -10.11
C VAL A 349 3.37 20.59 -11.26
N ARG A 350 4.36 21.36 -11.73
CA ARG A 350 5.29 20.92 -12.78
C ARG A 350 6.11 19.69 -12.37
N LYS A 351 6.44 19.56 -11.09
CA LYS A 351 7.17 18.41 -10.53
C LYS A 351 6.30 17.19 -10.24
N ALA A 352 5.02 17.41 -9.94
CA ALA A 352 4.05 16.36 -9.62
C ALA A 352 3.45 15.69 -10.88
N TYR A 353 3.48 16.40 -12.01
CA TYR A 353 2.90 15.95 -13.28
C TYR A 353 3.81 16.25 -14.49
N PRO A 354 5.03 15.68 -14.59
CA PRO A 354 5.98 16.00 -15.67
C PRO A 354 5.49 15.67 -17.09
N SER A 355 4.46 14.83 -17.20
CA SER A 355 3.91 14.31 -18.45
C SER A 355 2.80 15.18 -19.07
N VAL A 356 2.43 16.28 -18.41
CA VAL A 356 1.29 17.12 -18.79
C VAL A 356 1.78 18.34 -19.60
N PRO A 357 1.10 18.74 -20.69
CA PRO A 357 1.46 19.92 -21.48
C PRO A 357 1.35 21.25 -20.70
N ASP A 358 2.15 22.24 -21.09
CA ASP A 358 2.28 23.51 -20.35
C ASP A 358 0.94 24.27 -20.16
N ASP A 359 0.01 24.17 -21.10
CA ASP A 359 -1.33 24.79 -21.03
C ASP A 359 -2.20 24.26 -19.88
N VAL A 360 -2.00 23.01 -19.44
CA VAL A 360 -2.82 22.38 -18.40
C VAL A 360 -2.24 22.65 -17.00
N TYR A 361 -0.98 23.07 -16.90
CA TYR A 361 -0.38 23.42 -15.61
C TYR A 361 -1.02 24.64 -14.98
N GLU A 362 -1.42 25.64 -15.77
CA GLU A 362 -2.11 26.81 -15.21
C GLU A 362 -3.48 26.45 -14.65
N SER A 363 -4.24 25.59 -15.33
CA SER A 363 -5.52 25.11 -14.78
C SER A 363 -5.34 24.29 -13.50
N LEU A 364 -4.34 23.40 -13.46
CA LEU A 364 -4.10 22.52 -12.32
C LEU A 364 -3.45 23.24 -11.12
N ALA A 365 -2.92 24.45 -11.33
CA ALA A 365 -2.38 25.30 -10.27
C ALA A 365 -3.42 26.23 -9.66
N ILE A 366 -4.57 26.42 -10.32
CA ILE A 366 -5.68 27.27 -9.88
C ILE A 366 -6.70 26.44 -9.06
N ASP A 367 -6.91 25.18 -9.45
CA ASP A 367 -7.74 24.19 -8.74
C ASP A 367 -7.07 23.68 -7.44
#